data_AF-A0AAN6XSZ4-F1
#
_entry.id   AF-A0AAN6XSZ4-F1
#
_cell.length_a   1.000
_cell.length_b   1.000
_cell.length_c   1.000
_cell.angle_alpha   90.00
_cell.angle_beta   90.00
_cell.angle_gamma   90.00
#
_symmetry.space_group_name_H-M   'P 1'
#
loop_
_entity.id
_entity.type
_entity.pdbx_description
1 polymer ?
#
loop_
_entity_poly.entity_id
_entity_poly.type
_entity_poly.pdbx_seq_one_letter_code
_entity_poly.pdbx_strand_id
1 'polypeptide(L)'
;LGPLYISQAKNFAYKFSFEEAHRQIKKYAPVRIEGRLGLLWDHIHCVGRILRGKGRFEEARRCFELCLKTPELTESRRLVILSTTADLYCELDYQHRQ
;
A
#
# COMPACT_ATOMS: atom_id res chain seq x y z
N LEU A 1 -16.59 -8.97 0.20
CA LEU A 1 -15.40 -9.59 0.82
C LEU A 1 -14.12 -8.74 0.72
N GLY A 2 -14.05 -7.66 -0.08
CA GLY A 2 -12.84 -6.83 -0.18
C GLY A 2 -12.20 -6.34 1.13
N PRO A 3 -12.96 -5.79 2.10
CA PRO A 3 -12.40 -5.36 3.38
C PRO A 3 -11.74 -6.49 4.17
N LEU A 4 -12.29 -7.71 4.10
CA LEU A 4 -11.73 -8.90 4.75
C LEU A 4 -10.36 -9.26 4.16
N TYR A 5 -10.25 -9.32 2.83
CA TYR A 5 -8.99 -9.65 2.17
C TYR A 5 -7.91 -8.61 2.43
N ILE A 6 -8.27 -7.32 2.44
CA ILE A 6 -7.35 -6.24 2.81
C ILE A 6 -6.91 -6.38 4.27
N SER A 7 -7.84 -6.67 5.19
CA SER A 7 -7.51 -6.87 6.61
C SER A 7 -6.56 -8.07 6.80
N GLN A 8 -6.84 -9.21 6.16
CA GLN A 8 -5.96 -10.38 6.20
C GLN A 8 -4.58 -10.07 5.61
N ALA A 9 -4.51 -9.36 4.49
CA ALA A 9 -3.25 -8.93 3.88
C ALA A 9 -2.43 -8.04 4.83
N LYS A 10 -3.07 -7.06 5.50
CA LYS A 10 -2.43 -6.20 6.50
C LYS A 10 -1.86 -7.03 7.66
N ASN A 11 -2.60 -8.02 8.15
CA ASN A 11 -2.15 -8.89 9.23
C ASN A 11 -0.94 -9.74 8.85
N PHE A 12 -0.93 -10.33 7.64
CA PHE A 12 0.23 -11.05 7.14
C PHE A 12 1.43 -10.12 6.93
N ALA A 13 1.22 -8.92 6.39
CA ALA A 13 2.28 -7.93 6.22
C ALA A 13 2.88 -7.49 7.56
N TYR A 14 2.06 -7.33 8.61
CA TYR A 14 2.52 -7.04 9.97
C TYR A 14 3.41 -8.16 10.54
N LYS A 15 3.12 -9.41 10.19
CA LYS A 15 3.94 -10.59 10.54
C LYS A 15 5.10 -10.84 9.56
N PHE A 16 5.45 -9.86 8.73
CA PHE A 16 6.49 -9.96 7.69
C PHE A 16 6.27 -11.12 6.69
N SER A 17 5.06 -11.68 6.65
CA SER A 17 4.67 -12.77 5.76
C SER A 17 4.19 -12.20 4.43
N PHE A 18 5.08 -11.55 3.70
CA PHE A 18 4.72 -10.75 2.51
C PHE A 18 4.19 -11.57 1.33
N GLU A 19 4.57 -12.84 1.22
CA GLU A 19 3.99 -13.74 0.21
C GLU A 19 2.52 -14.04 0.48
N GLU A 20 2.17 -14.32 1.74
CA GLU A 20 0.78 -14.51 2.13
C GLU A 20 -0.02 -13.22 2.02
N ALA A 21 0.57 -12.10 2.43
CA ALA A 21 -0.06 -10.79 2.29
C ALA A 21 -0.42 -10.52 0.82
N HIS A 22 0.51 -10.83 -0.10
CA HIS A 22 0.31 -10.67 -1.53
C HIS A 22 -0.73 -11.65 -2.09
N ARG A 23 -0.79 -12.90 -1.58
CA ARG A 23 -1.85 -13.85 -1.95
C ARG A 23 -3.24 -13.34 -1.54
N GLN A 24 -3.38 -12.79 -0.34
CA GLN A 24 -4.68 -12.27 0.10
C GLN A 24 -5.10 -11.03 -0.68
N ILE A 25 -4.18 -10.09 -0.92
CA ILE A 25 -4.53 -8.83 -1.62
C ILE A 25 -4.92 -9.08 -3.08
N LYS A 26 -4.36 -10.11 -3.74
CA LYS A 26 -4.73 -10.54 -5.10
C LYS A 26 -6.14 -11.11 -5.22
N LYS A 27 -6.72 -11.64 -4.13
CA LYS A 27 -8.12 -12.12 -4.12
C LYS A 27 -9.11 -10.97 -4.25
N TYR A 28 -8.68 -9.75 -3.93
CA TYR A 28 -9.49 -8.56 -4.15
C TYR A 28 -9.24 -8.01 -5.56
N ALA A 29 -10.18 -8.28 -6.46
CA ALA A 29 -10.27 -7.60 -7.75
C ALA A 29 -11.28 -6.44 -7.64
N PRO A 30 -10.87 -5.18 -7.72
CA PRO A 30 -11.82 -4.06 -7.75
C PRO A 30 -12.54 -4.02 -9.10
N VAL A 31 -13.64 -4.78 -9.23
CA VAL A 31 -14.42 -4.90 -10.48
C VAL A 31 -15.26 -3.65 -10.78
N ARG A 32 -15.45 -2.73 -9.82
CA ARG A 32 -16.18 -1.48 -10.06
C ARG A 32 -15.82 -0.41 -9.02
N ILE A 33 -15.33 0.72 -9.50
CA ILE A 33 -14.77 1.84 -8.70
C ILE A 33 -15.87 2.83 -8.27
N GLU A 34 -17.12 2.63 -8.68
CA GLU A 34 -18.23 3.52 -8.35
C GLU A 34 -18.61 3.39 -6.85
N GLY A 35 -18.22 4.39 -6.05
CA GLY A 35 -18.69 4.58 -4.67
C GLY A 35 -17.81 4.00 -3.55
N ARG A 36 -16.59 3.51 -3.82
CA ARG A 36 -15.72 2.89 -2.80
C ARG A 36 -14.28 3.45 -2.78
N LEU A 37 -14.13 4.77 -2.91
CA LEU A 37 -12.83 5.47 -2.89
C LEU A 37 -11.99 5.13 -1.64
N GLY A 38 -12.61 5.00 -0.48
CA GLY A 38 -11.92 4.58 0.75
C GLY A 38 -11.27 3.20 0.67
N LEU A 39 -11.95 2.24 0.02
CA LEU A 39 -11.42 0.89 -0.16
C LEU A 39 -10.33 0.83 -1.25
N LEU A 40 -10.39 1.73 -2.23
CA LEU A 40 -9.33 1.89 -3.22
C LEU A 40 -8.04 2.36 -2.54
N TRP A 41 -8.13 3.38 -1.66
CA TRP A 41 -6.97 3.82 -0.89
C TRP A 41 -6.40 2.72 -0.01
N ASP A 42 -7.26 2.03 0.76
CA ASP A 42 -6.83 0.94 1.65
C ASP A 42 -6.14 -0.19 0.90
N HIS A 43 -6.61 -0.48 -0.31
CA HIS A 43 -6.01 -1.46 -1.19
C HIS A 43 -4.63 -1.01 -1.69
N ILE A 44 -4.54 0.17 -2.31
CA ILE A 44 -3.28 0.68 -2.88
C ILE A 44 -2.21 0.84 -1.78
N HIS A 45 -2.59 1.38 -0.62
CA HIS A 45 -1.69 1.51 0.52
C HIS A 45 -1.20 0.14 1.03
N CYS A 46 -2.09 -0.85 1.11
CA CYS A 46 -1.70 -2.20 1.52
C CYS A 46 -0.73 -2.85 0.51
N VAL A 47 -0.98 -2.70 -0.79
CA VAL A 47 -0.08 -3.19 -1.84
C VAL A 47 1.30 -2.53 -1.73
N GLY A 48 1.35 -1.20 -1.56
CA GLY A 48 2.60 -0.46 -1.40
C GLY A 48 3.42 -0.95 -0.21
N ARG A 49 2.78 -1.18 0.95
CA ARG A 49 3.45 -1.74 2.13
C ARG A 49 4.01 -3.15 1.90
N ILE A 50 3.28 -4.01 1.20
CA ILE A 50 3.75 -5.36 0.85
C ILE A 50 4.96 -5.27 -0.07
N LEU A 51 4.94 -4.38 -1.07
CA LEU A 51 6.05 -4.17 -2.00
C LEU A 51 7.30 -3.64 -1.29
N ARG A 52 7.14 -2.63 -0.42
CA ARG A 52 8.21 -2.10 0.43
C ARG A 52 8.84 -3.21 1.28
N GLY A 53 8.02 -4.04 1.93
CA GLY A 53 8.49 -5.18 2.72
C GLY A 53 9.23 -6.25 1.93
N LYS A 54 8.98 -6.37 0.62
CA LYS A 54 9.72 -7.25 -0.30
C LYS A 54 10.98 -6.61 -0.90
N GLY A 55 11.35 -5.40 -0.48
CA GLY A 55 12.46 -4.64 -1.07
C GLY A 55 12.16 -4.05 -2.46
N ARG A 56 10.91 -4.09 -2.93
CA ARG A 56 10.50 -3.54 -4.23
C ARG A 56 10.15 -2.07 -4.09
N PHE A 57 11.13 -1.27 -3.66
CA PHE A 57 10.92 0.12 -3.23
C PHE A 57 10.36 1.03 -4.34
N GLU A 58 10.83 0.86 -5.57
CA GLU A 58 10.35 1.66 -6.71
C GLU A 58 8.86 1.40 -7.06
N GLU A 59 8.40 0.17 -6.85
CA GLU A 59 7.00 -0.17 -7.03
C GLU A 59 6.14 0.31 -5.87
N ALA A 60 6.67 0.23 -4.64
CA ALA A 60 6.03 0.82 -3.47
C ALA A 60 5.83 2.34 -3.63
N ARG A 61 6.82 3.04 -4.20
CA ARG A 61 6.75 4.49 -4.47
C ARG A 61 5.55 4.83 -5.35
N ARG A 62 5.42 4.13 -6.48
CA ARG A 62 4.28 4.33 -7.40
C ARG A 62 2.93 4.11 -6.71
N CYS A 63 2.83 3.13 -5.82
CA CYS A 63 1.62 2.92 -5.03
C CYS A 63 1.32 4.12 -4.10
N PHE A 64 2.30 4.61 -3.35
CA PHE A 64 2.08 5.72 -2.42
C PHE A 64 1.79 7.04 -3.13
N GLU A 65 2.45 7.32 -4.25
CA GLU A 65 2.12 8.46 -5.10
C GLU A 65 0.68 8.38 -5.65
N LEU A 66 0.22 7.19 -6.04
CA LEU A 66 -1.16 6.97 -6.47
C LEU A 66 -2.16 7.20 -5.32
N CYS A 67 -1.83 6.77 -4.09
CA CYS A 67 -2.63 7.08 -2.90
C CYS A 67 -2.77 8.59 -2.69
N LEU A 68 -1.69 9.37 -2.86
CA LEU A 68 -1.72 10.84 -2.68
C LEU A 68 -2.56 11.55 -3.76
N LYS A 69 -2.68 10.95 -4.95
CA LYS A 69 -3.51 11.45 -6.07
C LYS A 69 -4.98 11.04 -5.96
N THR A 70 -5.34 10.19 -5.00
CA THR A 70 -6.72 9.72 -4.86
C THR A 70 -7.62 10.86 -4.34
N PRO A 71 -8.77 11.13 -4.98
CA PRO A 71 -9.70 12.15 -4.51
C PRO A 71 -10.31 11.78 -3.14
N GLU A 72 -10.76 12.78 -2.39
CA GLU A 72 -11.42 12.62 -1.07
C GLU A 72 -10.56 11.96 0.01
N LEU A 73 -9.23 12.11 -0.07
CA LEU A 73 -8.34 11.63 0.98
C LEU A 73 -8.44 12.50 2.24
N THR A 74 -8.81 11.89 3.37
CA THR A 74 -8.80 12.57 4.67
C THR A 74 -7.40 12.99 5.06
N GLU A 75 -7.27 14.11 5.79
CA GLU A 75 -5.96 14.63 6.20
C GLU A 75 -5.14 13.60 7.01
N SER A 76 -5.80 12.87 7.90
CA SER A 76 -5.17 11.78 8.65
C SER A 76 -4.52 10.71 7.77
N ARG A 77 -5.18 10.32 6.67
CA ARG A 77 -4.64 9.34 5.73
C ARG A 77 -3.53 9.93 4.87
N ARG A 78 -3.65 11.21 4.49
CA ARG A 78 -2.60 11.94 3.78
C ARG A 78 -1.30 11.96 4.59
N LEU A 79 -1.37 12.31 5.88
CA LEU A 79 -0.21 12.33 6.77
C LEU A 79 0.46 10.96 6.88
N VAL A 80 -0.33 9.88 7.00
CA VAL A 80 0.19 8.51 7.05
C VAL A 80 0.94 8.13 5.75
N ILE A 81 0.42 8.51 4.59
CA ILE A 81 1.11 8.23 3.32
C ILE A 81 2.36 9.09 3.18
N LEU A 82 2.31 10.36 3.56
CA LEU A 82 3.47 11.25 3.50
C LEU A 82 4.61 10.72 4.36
N SER A 83 4.35 10.32 5.61
CA SER A 83 5.39 9.73 6.47
C SER A 83 5.94 8.43 5.88
N THR A 84 5.05 7.54 5.42
CA THR A 84 5.47 6.27 4.80
C THR A 84 6.31 6.50 3.53
N THR A 85 6.00 7.54 2.76
CA THR A 85 6.71 7.90 1.53
C THR A 85 8.07 8.53 1.85
N ALA A 86 8.16 9.35 2.90
CA ALA A 86 9.42 9.90 3.37
C ALA A 86 10.39 8.78 3.79
N ASP A 87 9.93 7.81 4.58
CA ASP A 87 10.75 6.65 4.96
C ASP A 87 11.21 5.86 3.72
N LEU A 88 10.33 5.68 2.75
CA LEU A 88 10.65 4.98 1.51
C LEU A 88 11.73 5.70 0.71
N TYR A 89 11.73 7.03 0.68
CA TYR A 89 12.77 7.79 0.00
C TYR A 89 14.14 7.61 0.67
N CYS A 90 14.19 7.48 2.00
CA CYS A 90 15.43 7.12 2.70
C CYS A 90 15.91 5.72 2.30
N GLU A 91 15.01 4.75 2.19
CA GLU A 91 15.34 3.39 1.74
C GLU A 91 15.85 3.35 0.29
N LEU A 92 15.23 4.13 -0.60
CA LEU A 92 15.66 4.28 -1.99
C LEU A 92 17.04 4.93 -2.10
N ASP A 93 17.27 6.04 -1.38
CA ASP A 93 18.59 6.70 -1.34
C ASP A 93 19.67 5.75 -0.81
N TYR A 94 19.36 4.99 0.25
CA TYR A 94 20.28 3.97 0.76
C TYR A 94 20.61 2.91 -0.29
N GLN A 95 19.61 2.40 -1.03
CA GLN A 95 19.82 1.42 -2.08
C GLN A 95 20.64 1.96 -3.26
N HIS A 96 20.46 3.25 -3.63
CA HIS A 96 21.22 3.86 -4.73
C HIS A 96 22.68 4.17 -4.38
N ARG A 97 23.02 4.23 -3.09
CA ARG A 97 24.38 4.48 -2.61
C ARG A 97 25.20 3.20 -2.40
N GLN A 98 24.58 2.03 -2.51
CA GLN A 98 25.25 0.72 -2.50
C GLN A 98 25.71 0.33 -3.90
#